data_AF-A0A2S9FFW3-F1
#
_entry.id   AF-A0A2S9FFW3-F1
#
_cell.length_a   1.000
_cell.length_b   1.000
_cell.length_c   1.000
_cell.angle_alpha   90.00
_cell.angle_beta   90.00
_cell.angle_gamma   90.00
#
_symmetry.space_group_name_H-M   'P 1'
#
loop_
_entity.id
_entity.type
_entity.pdbx_description
1 polymer ?
#
loop_
_entity_poly.entity_id
_entity_poly.type
_entity_poly.pdbx_seq_one_letter_code
_entity_poly.pdbx_strand_id
1 'polypeptide(L)'
;MRAEAAPSTQALRSWQRRALVKYLTAKPRDFLAVATPGAGKTTFALRIVAELLAEGTVDTVTIVVPTEHLKVQWAQAAARQGIALDPKFSNSNAQTSSDYHGVVVTYAQVASHPARHRVRTENRRT
;
A
#
# COMPACT_ATOMS: atom_id res chain seq x y z
N MET A 1 -5.50 32.10 -2.67
CA MET A 1 -5.20 30.94 -1.81
C MET A 1 -6.34 29.94 -1.98
N ARG A 2 -6.18 28.95 -2.87
CA ARG A 2 -7.23 27.97 -3.14
C ARG A 2 -7.16 26.91 -2.03
N ALA A 3 -8.27 26.70 -1.34
CA ALA A 3 -8.45 25.55 -0.47
C ALA A 3 -8.29 24.29 -1.32
N GLU A 4 -7.17 23.62 -1.18
CA GLU A 4 -6.94 22.31 -1.77
C GLU A 4 -7.96 21.36 -1.13
N ALA A 5 -8.88 20.87 -1.93
CA ALA A 5 -9.99 20.05 -1.47
C ALA A 5 -9.42 18.85 -0.69
N ALA A 6 -9.77 18.75 0.60
CA ALA A 6 -9.48 17.56 1.37
C ALA A 6 -9.94 16.34 0.55
N PRO A 7 -9.11 15.31 0.38
CA PRO A 7 -9.44 14.18 -0.47
C PRO A 7 -10.79 13.58 -0.07
N SER A 8 -11.67 13.39 -1.06
CA SER A 8 -13.08 13.04 -0.84
C SER A 8 -13.20 11.81 0.06
N THR A 9 -13.73 12.00 1.28
CA THR A 9 -14.10 10.90 2.18
C THR A 9 -15.40 10.21 1.76
N GLN A 10 -16.04 10.71 0.70
CA GLN A 10 -17.19 10.12 0.01
C GLN A 10 -16.75 8.89 -0.80
N ALA A 11 -16.51 7.79 -0.08
CA ALA A 11 -16.68 6.39 -0.50
C ALA A 11 -16.28 5.40 0.62
N LEU A 12 -15.75 5.87 1.77
CA LEU A 12 -15.38 4.98 2.87
C LEU A 12 -16.59 4.58 3.71
N ARG A 13 -16.71 3.28 3.98
CA ARG A 13 -17.66 2.71 4.94
C ARG A 13 -17.36 3.23 6.35
N SER A 14 -18.36 3.23 7.22
CA SER A 14 -18.25 3.78 8.58
C SER A 14 -17.07 3.21 9.38
N TRP A 15 -16.83 1.89 9.30
CA TRP A 15 -15.69 1.25 9.97
C TRP A 15 -14.34 1.70 9.40
N GLN A 16 -14.24 1.88 8.08
CA GLN A 16 -13.00 2.32 7.41
C GLN A 16 -12.66 3.75 7.83
N ARG A 17 -13.65 4.64 7.88
CA ARG A 17 -13.46 6.02 8.32
C ARG A 17 -12.96 6.09 9.76
N ARG A 18 -13.61 5.35 10.68
CA ARG A 18 -13.16 5.30 12.09
C ARG A 18 -11.75 4.73 12.23
N ALA A 19 -11.44 3.65 11.49
CA ALA A 19 -10.12 3.05 11.51
C ALA A 19 -9.05 3.99 10.92
N LEU A 20 -9.38 4.77 9.88
CA LEU A 20 -8.48 5.74 9.26
C LEU A 20 -8.14 6.87 10.23
N VAL A 21 -9.15 7.45 10.89
CA VAL A 21 -8.94 8.47 11.93
C VAL A 21 -8.02 7.92 13.02
N LYS A 22 -8.29 6.70 13.51
CA LYS A 22 -7.43 6.06 14.52
C LYS A 22 -5.98 5.92 14.05
N TYR A 23 -5.77 5.47 12.81
CA TYR A 23 -4.43 5.30 12.25
C TYR A 23 -3.69 6.64 12.12
N LEU A 24 -4.30 7.64 11.49
CA LEU A 24 -3.67 8.93 11.22
C LEU A 24 -3.40 9.74 12.49
N THR A 25 -4.26 9.64 13.52
CA THR A 25 -4.05 10.31 14.80
C THR A 25 -2.97 9.62 15.64
N ALA A 26 -2.98 8.29 15.73
CA ALA A 26 -2.03 7.57 16.56
C ALA A 26 -0.65 7.41 15.90
N LYS A 27 -0.57 7.55 14.57
CA LYS A 27 0.63 7.31 13.74
C LYS A 27 1.43 6.07 14.19
N PRO A 28 0.78 4.91 14.37
CA PRO A 28 1.44 3.75 14.93
C PRO A 28 2.43 3.16 13.92
N ARG A 29 3.51 2.55 14.43
CA ARG A 29 4.42 1.75 13.60
C ARG A 29 3.70 0.53 12.99
N ASP A 30 2.89 -0.15 13.80
CA ASP A 30 2.14 -1.34 13.41
C ASP A 30 0.63 -1.15 13.63
N PHE A 31 -0.18 -1.54 12.64
CA PHE A 31 -1.64 -1.43 12.72
C PHE A 31 -2.34 -2.66 12.14
N LEU A 32 -3.05 -3.41 13.00
CA LEU A 32 -3.82 -4.58 12.60
C LEU A 32 -5.30 -4.23 12.40
N ALA A 33 -5.80 -4.40 11.18
CA ALA A 33 -7.21 -4.24 10.84
C ALA A 33 -7.87 -5.60 10.55
N VAL A 34 -8.74 -6.05 11.46
CA VAL A 34 -9.56 -7.27 11.27
C VAL A 34 -10.96 -6.87 10.81
N ALA A 35 -11.38 -7.41 9.68
CA ALA A 35 -12.73 -7.22 9.15
C ALA A 35 -13.15 -8.43 8.32
N THR A 36 -14.46 -8.64 8.18
CA THR A 36 -15.03 -9.77 7.43
C THR A 36 -14.53 -9.81 5.98
N PRO A 37 -14.53 -11.00 5.34
CA PRO A 37 -14.29 -11.10 3.90
C PRO A 37 -15.22 -10.16 3.12
N GLY A 38 -14.72 -9.47 2.09
CA GLY A 38 -15.53 -8.49 1.33
C GLY A 38 -15.83 -7.17 2.05
N ALA A 39 -15.35 -6.95 3.28
CA ALA A 39 -15.59 -5.71 4.02
C ALA A 39 -14.94 -4.45 3.41
N GLY A 40 -14.04 -4.61 2.42
CA GLY A 40 -13.31 -3.53 1.78
C GLY A 40 -11.92 -3.25 2.37
N LYS A 41 -11.23 -4.28 2.89
CA LYS A 41 -9.89 -4.12 3.50
C LYS A 41 -8.85 -3.55 2.53
N THR A 42 -8.88 -3.94 1.26
CA THR A 42 -7.97 -3.42 0.23
C THR A 42 -8.17 -1.91 0.02
N THR A 43 -9.41 -1.45 -0.11
CA THR A 43 -9.71 -0.01 -0.22
C THR A 43 -9.22 0.77 0.99
N PHE A 44 -9.38 0.22 2.19
CA PHE A 44 -8.89 0.83 3.42
C PHE A 44 -7.37 0.92 3.46
N ALA A 45 -6.67 -0.17 3.12
CA ALA A 45 -5.21 -0.20 3.07
C ALA A 45 -4.65 0.80 2.03
N LEU A 46 -5.22 0.84 0.81
CA LEU A 46 -4.81 1.79 -0.22
C LEU A 46 -5.08 3.23 0.17
N ARG A 47 -6.12 3.48 0.98
CA ARG A 47 -6.35 4.80 1.53
C ARG A 47 -5.23 5.21 2.50
N ILE A 48 -4.78 4.32 3.37
CA ILE A 48 -3.63 4.59 4.25
C ILE A 48 -2.38 4.90 3.39
N VAL A 49 -2.11 4.08 2.38
CA VAL A 49 -0.98 4.29 1.46
C VAL A 49 -1.05 5.66 0.80
N ALA A 50 -2.22 6.07 0.32
CA ALA A 50 -2.41 7.39 -0.30
C ALA A 50 -2.03 8.54 0.65
N GLU A 51 -2.47 8.47 1.91
CA GLU A 51 -2.17 9.51 2.91
C GLU A 51 -0.67 9.52 3.25
N LEU A 52 -0.05 8.36 3.46
CA LEU A 52 1.38 8.28 3.79
C LEU A 52 2.28 8.81 2.67
N LEU A 53 1.93 8.54 1.40
CA LEU A 53 2.63 9.06 0.24
C LEU A 53 2.40 10.57 0.08
N ALA A 54 1.15 11.04 0.24
CA ALA A 54 0.81 12.45 0.10
C ALA A 54 1.45 13.32 1.19
N GLU A 55 1.53 12.82 2.43
CA GLU A 55 2.23 13.48 3.53
C GLU A 55 3.76 13.38 3.40
N GLY A 56 4.28 12.56 2.47
CA GLY A 56 5.71 12.27 2.37
C GLY A 56 6.26 11.57 3.61
N THR A 57 5.43 10.78 4.31
CA THR A 57 5.88 9.92 5.41
C THR A 57 6.69 8.74 4.87
N VAL A 58 6.27 8.22 3.71
CA VAL A 58 6.97 7.17 2.97
C VAL A 58 7.17 7.61 1.53
N ASP A 59 8.24 7.14 0.90
CA ASP A 59 8.52 7.38 -0.53
C ASP A 59 8.09 6.18 -1.38
N THR A 60 8.03 4.99 -0.78
CA THR A 60 7.61 3.78 -1.49
C THR A 60 6.92 2.78 -0.58
N VAL A 61 6.11 1.90 -1.16
CA VAL A 61 5.40 0.85 -0.42
C VAL A 61 5.65 -0.55 -0.97
N THR A 62 5.61 -1.55 -0.09
CA THR A 62 5.62 -2.97 -0.46
C THR A 62 4.35 -3.63 0.06
N ILE A 63 3.54 -4.18 -0.84
CA ILE A 63 2.30 -4.87 -0.50
C ILE A 63 2.52 -6.37 -0.67
N VAL A 64 2.29 -7.15 0.40
CA VAL A 64 2.45 -8.60 0.37
C VAL A 64 1.08 -9.27 0.29
N VAL A 65 0.90 -10.17 -0.68
CA VAL A 65 -0.37 -10.86 -0.95
C VAL A 65 -0.17 -12.39 -1.05
N PRO A 66 -1.22 -13.22 -0.90
CA PRO A 66 -1.04 -14.67 -0.92
C PRO A 66 -0.81 -15.27 -2.30
N THR A 67 -1.25 -14.64 -3.39
CA THR A 67 -1.21 -15.23 -4.74
C THR A 67 -0.80 -14.24 -5.81
N GLU A 68 -0.27 -14.74 -6.94
CA GLU A 68 0.12 -13.91 -8.09
C GLU A 68 -1.06 -13.13 -8.67
N HIS A 69 -2.24 -13.76 -8.75
CA HIS A 69 -3.45 -13.09 -9.25
C HIS A 69 -3.81 -11.87 -8.40
N LEU A 70 -3.61 -11.92 -7.09
CA LEU A 70 -3.86 -10.79 -6.20
C LEU A 70 -2.89 -9.63 -6.42
N LYS A 71 -1.67 -9.87 -6.92
CA LYS A 71 -0.74 -8.77 -7.25
C LYS A 71 -1.35 -7.84 -8.29
N VAL A 72 -1.93 -8.42 -9.34
CA VAL A 72 -2.61 -7.68 -10.40
C VAL A 72 -3.85 -6.97 -9.87
N GLN A 73 -4.68 -7.64 -9.07
CA GLN A 73 -5.88 -7.02 -8.49
C GLN A 73 -5.56 -5.81 -7.60
N TRP A 74 -4.52 -5.91 -6.77
CA TRP A 74 -4.06 -4.80 -5.93
C TRP A 74 -3.50 -3.64 -6.76
N ALA A 75 -2.66 -3.92 -7.77
CA ALA A 75 -2.14 -2.89 -8.65
C ALA A 75 -3.27 -2.15 -9.41
N GLN A 76 -4.26 -2.88 -9.93
CA GLN A 76 -5.43 -2.27 -10.57
C GLN A 76 -6.28 -1.44 -9.59
N ALA A 77 -6.44 -1.91 -8.36
CA ALA A 77 -7.16 -1.16 -7.32
C ALA A 77 -6.43 0.12 -6.91
N ALA A 78 -5.12 0.07 -6.82
CA ALA A 78 -4.24 1.20 -6.51
C ALA A 78 -4.24 2.23 -7.64
N ALA A 79 -4.17 1.78 -8.89
CA ALA A 79 -4.18 2.65 -10.08
C ALA A 79 -5.45 3.52 -10.16
N ARG A 80 -6.62 2.99 -9.76
CA ARG A 80 -7.87 3.77 -9.67
C ARG A 80 -7.80 4.91 -8.65
N GLN A 81 -6.83 4.90 -7.75
CA GLN A 81 -6.56 5.94 -6.75
C GLN A 81 -5.29 6.74 -7.08
N GLY A 82 -4.74 6.62 -8.29
CA GLY A 82 -3.52 7.31 -8.71
C GLY A 82 -2.22 6.68 -8.20
N ILE A 83 -2.28 5.50 -7.57
CA ILE A 83 -1.11 4.84 -6.99
C ILE A 83 -0.62 3.77 -7.96
N ALA A 84 0.46 4.07 -8.69
CA ALA A 84 1.19 3.09 -9.49
C ALA A 84 1.92 2.06 -8.61
N LEU A 85 1.52 0.78 -8.68
CA LEU A 85 2.23 -0.34 -8.06
C LEU A 85 2.66 -1.33 -9.14
N ASP A 86 3.86 -1.89 -9.03
CA ASP A 86 4.39 -2.89 -9.96
C ASP A 86 3.98 -4.32 -9.52
N PRO A 87 3.08 -5.00 -10.26
CA PRO A 87 2.72 -6.39 -9.99
C PRO A 87 3.67 -7.40 -10.68
N LYS A 88 4.60 -6.96 -11.52
CA LYS A 88 5.51 -7.82 -12.29
C LYS A 88 6.86 -8.02 -11.59
N PHE A 89 7.08 -7.35 -10.47
CA PHE A 89 8.29 -7.53 -9.66
C PHE A 89 8.60 -9.01 -9.44
N SER A 90 9.86 -9.38 -9.65
CA SER A 90 10.39 -10.71 -9.43
C SER A 90 11.75 -10.64 -8.73
N ASN A 91 12.11 -11.72 -8.03
CA ASN A 91 13.44 -11.85 -7.45
C ASN A 91 14.54 -12.06 -8.52
N SER A 92 14.21 -12.31 -9.78
CA SER A 92 15.21 -12.34 -10.85
C SER A 92 15.51 -10.95 -11.40
N ASN A 93 14.54 -10.03 -11.39
CA ASN A 93 14.69 -8.67 -11.89
C ASN A 93 14.39 -7.65 -10.76
N ALA A 94 15.42 -7.34 -9.96
CA ALA A 94 15.29 -6.59 -8.71
C ALA A 94 14.98 -5.09 -8.88
N GLN A 95 15.16 -4.57 -10.09
CA GLN A 95 15.03 -3.16 -10.40
C GLN A 95 13.54 -2.84 -10.55
N THR A 96 13.05 -1.89 -9.75
CA THR A 96 11.72 -1.30 -9.95
C THR A 96 11.93 0.08 -10.54
N SER A 97 11.21 0.41 -11.62
CA SER A 97 11.23 1.78 -12.17
C SER A 97 10.85 2.79 -11.08
N SER A 98 11.45 3.97 -11.13
CA SER A 98 11.09 5.11 -10.28
C SER A 98 9.66 5.60 -10.51
N ASP A 99 9.02 5.22 -11.62
CA ASP A 99 7.64 5.60 -11.95
C ASP A 99 6.60 4.91 -11.05
N TYR A 100 7.00 3.84 -10.35
CA TYR A 100 6.13 3.13 -9.42
C TYR A 100 6.33 3.63 -7.99
N HIS A 101 5.22 3.90 -7.31
CA HIS A 101 5.20 4.16 -5.87
C HIS A 101 5.53 2.91 -5.05
N GLY A 102 5.51 1.71 -5.64
CA GLY A 102 5.74 0.49 -4.88
C GLY A 102 5.62 -0.79 -5.68
N VAL A 103 5.74 -1.91 -4.98
CA VAL A 103 5.60 -3.25 -5.56
C VAL A 103 4.52 -4.04 -4.83
N VAL A 104 3.91 -4.99 -5.54
CA VAL A 104 3.09 -6.02 -4.92
C VAL A 104 3.81 -7.36 -5.09
N VAL A 105 4.01 -8.10 -4.01
CA VAL A 105 4.77 -9.37 -3.99
C VAL A 105 4.00 -10.46 -3.27
N THR A 106 4.33 -11.72 -3.53
CA THR A 106 3.77 -12.83 -2.75
C THR A 106 4.58 -13.17 -1.51
N TYR A 107 3.95 -13.85 -0.53
CA TYR A 107 4.68 -14.43 0.60
C TYR A 107 5.81 -15.36 0.13
N ALA A 108 5.59 -16.16 -0.93
CA ALA A 108 6.62 -17.03 -1.50
C ALA A 108 7.78 -16.24 -2.11
N GLN A 109 7.50 -15.11 -2.77
CA GLN A 109 8.54 -14.20 -3.27
C GLN A 109 9.35 -13.58 -2.12
N VAL A 110 8.72 -13.22 -1.01
CA VAL A 110 9.46 -12.73 0.18
C VAL A 110 10.31 -13.85 0.78
N ALA A 111 9.72 -15.01 1.02
CA ALA A 111 10.37 -16.15 1.68
C ALA A 111 11.55 -16.72 0.88
N SER A 112 11.48 -16.72 -0.45
CA SER A 112 12.56 -17.24 -1.30
C SER A 112 13.83 -16.38 -1.28
N HIS A 113 13.73 -15.07 -1.01
CA HIS A 113 14.89 -14.17 -0.96
C HIS A 113 14.73 -13.06 0.11
N PRO A 114 14.66 -13.38 1.42
CA PRO A 114 14.31 -12.41 2.45
C PRO A 114 15.30 -11.24 2.58
N ALA A 115 16.60 -11.53 2.45
CA ALA A 115 17.66 -10.52 2.54
C ALA A 115 17.49 -9.39 1.50
N ARG A 116 17.01 -9.73 0.30
CA ARG A 116 16.74 -8.74 -0.75
C ARG A 116 15.62 -7.77 -0.37
N HIS A 117 14.52 -8.30 0.16
CA HIS A 117 13.38 -7.49 0.60
C HIS A 117 13.75 -6.62 1.80
N ARG A 118 14.62 -7.13 2.70
CA ARG A 118 15.21 -6.34 3.78
C ARG A 118 16.01 -5.16 3.24
N VAL A 119 16.99 -5.40 2.36
CA VAL A 119 17.82 -4.34 1.76
C VAL A 119 16.96 -3.29 1.03
N ARG A 120 15.93 -3.73 0.30
CA ARG A 120 14.98 -2.82 -0.36
C ARG A 120 14.25 -1.90 0.64
N THR A 121 13.83 -2.47 1.77
CA THR A 121 13.10 -1.76 2.83
C THR A 121 14.01 -0.79 3.58
N GLU A 122 15.27 -1.18 3.83
CA GLU A 122 16.23 -0.35 4.57
C GLU A 122 16.80 0.79 3.73
N ASN A 123 16.94 0.60 2.41
CA ASN A 123 17.51 1.61 1.51
C ASN A 123 16.50 2.69 1.08
N ARG A 124 15.24 2.59 1.51
CA ARG A 124 14.18 3.53 1.13
C ARG A 124 13.32 3.86 2.33
N ARG A 125 12.78 5.08 2.36
CA ARG A 125 11.76 5.44 3.34
C ARG A 125 10.46 4.71 2.99
N THR A 126 10.15 3.68 3.76
CA THR A 126 9.07 2.71 3.52
C THR A 126 8.08 2.68 4.67
#